data_AF-A0A0E1W2P4-F1
#
_entry.id   AF-A0A0E1W2P4-F1
#
_cell.length_a   1.000
_cell.length_b   1.000
_cell.length_c   1.000
_cell.angle_alpha   90.00
_cell.angle_beta   90.00
_cell.angle_gamma   90.00
#
_symmetry.space_group_name_H-M   'P 1'
#
loop_
_entity.id
_entity.type
_entity.pdbx_description
1 polymer ?
#
loop_
_entity_poly.entity_id
_entity_poly.type
_entity_poly.pdbx_seq_one_letter_code
_entity_poly.pdbx_strand_id
1 'polypeptide(L)'
;MKAWHIKDILAINPNDAVKAYVAHEHYVAEFMEPIYGVVAMIPCDRLWSWLAETLSPDNVPNNLYDFWISDNQGWSGTYRLENFVNSWFAAHPKQYEWESALKAYRGSMLGEVGDFRAALE
;
A
#
# COMPACT_ATOMS: atom_id res chain seq x y z
N MET A 1 1.70 16.88 -5.17
CA MET A 1 1.99 17.48 -6.50
C MET A 1 2.87 18.73 -6.44
N LYS A 2 2.47 19.82 -5.76
CA LYS A 2 3.22 21.10 -5.78
C LYS A 2 4.67 21.01 -5.25
N ALA A 3 4.91 20.30 -4.16
CA ALA A 3 6.26 20.08 -3.61
C ALA A 3 7.17 19.25 -4.53
N TRP A 4 6.57 18.41 -5.37
CA TRP A 4 7.26 17.52 -6.31
C TRP A 4 7.22 18.06 -7.75
N HIS A 5 6.70 19.28 -7.95
CA HIS A 5 6.54 19.92 -9.26
C HIS A 5 5.81 19.07 -10.33
N ILE A 6 4.96 18.13 -9.91
CA ILE A 6 4.12 17.33 -10.80
C ILE A 6 2.92 18.17 -11.25
N LYS A 7 2.76 18.37 -12.56
CA LYS A 7 1.70 19.19 -13.16
C LYS A 7 0.32 18.54 -13.02
N ASP A 8 0.19 17.31 -13.48
CA ASP A 8 -1.02 16.49 -13.47
C ASP A 8 -0.66 15.00 -13.70
N ILE A 9 -1.65 14.11 -13.62
CA ILE A 9 -1.46 12.66 -13.78
C ILE A 9 -0.96 12.27 -15.18
N LEU A 10 -1.31 13.05 -16.22
CA LEU A 10 -0.90 12.77 -17.61
C LEU A 10 0.58 13.11 -17.84
N ALA A 11 1.18 13.91 -16.96
CA ALA A 11 2.61 14.19 -16.98
C ALA A 11 3.47 13.07 -16.36
N ILE A 12 2.87 12.04 -15.76
CA ILE A 12 3.56 10.90 -15.15
C ILE A 12 3.65 9.76 -16.16
N ASN A 13 4.86 9.27 -16.43
CA ASN A 13 5.06 8.04 -17.18
C ASN A 13 5.55 6.94 -16.23
N PRO A 14 4.64 6.13 -15.65
CA PRO A 14 5.02 5.07 -14.73
C PRO A 14 5.85 3.99 -15.44
N ASN A 15 6.78 3.38 -14.70
CA ASN A 15 7.45 2.17 -15.15
C ASN A 15 6.47 0.98 -15.14
N ASP A 16 6.92 -0.17 -15.65
CA ASP A 16 6.03 -1.31 -15.82
C ASP A 16 5.63 -1.98 -14.48
N ALA A 17 6.46 -1.84 -13.44
CA ALA A 17 6.11 -2.29 -12.09
C ALA A 17 4.93 -1.48 -11.52
N VAL A 18 5.01 -0.15 -11.56
CA VAL A 18 3.95 0.75 -11.09
C VAL A 18 2.68 0.55 -11.90
N LYS A 19 2.79 0.37 -13.23
CA LYS A 19 1.63 0.04 -14.08
C LYS A 19 0.97 -1.27 -13.66
N ALA A 20 1.75 -2.30 -13.38
CA ALA A 20 1.23 -3.60 -12.97
C ALA A 20 0.54 -3.54 -11.61
N TYR A 21 1.10 -2.79 -10.66
CA TYR A 21 0.50 -2.60 -9.35
C TYR A 21 -0.84 -1.83 -9.46
N VAL A 22 -0.84 -0.67 -10.12
CA VAL A 22 -2.06 0.13 -10.32
C VAL A 22 -3.12 -0.65 -11.10
N ALA A 23 -2.73 -1.47 -12.08
CA ALA A 23 -3.67 -2.33 -12.81
C ALA A 23 -4.31 -3.41 -11.90
N HIS A 24 -3.56 -3.96 -10.94
CA HIS A 24 -4.11 -4.86 -9.92
C HIS A 24 -5.11 -4.13 -9.02
N GLU A 25 -4.77 -2.97 -8.48
CA GLU A 25 -5.68 -2.17 -7.65
C GLU A 25 -6.96 -1.81 -8.41
N HIS A 26 -6.83 -1.40 -9.68
CA HIS A 26 -7.96 -1.12 -10.57
C HIS A 26 -8.83 -2.35 -10.78
N TYR A 27 -8.23 -3.51 -11.03
CA TYR A 27 -8.97 -4.77 -11.20
C TYR A 27 -9.77 -5.13 -9.94
N VAL A 28 -9.17 -4.98 -8.76
CA VAL A 28 -9.88 -5.24 -7.50
C VAL A 28 -11.06 -4.28 -7.33
N ALA A 29 -10.86 -2.99 -7.59
CA ALA A 29 -11.89 -1.97 -7.44
C ALA A 29 -13.04 -2.11 -8.45
N GLU A 30 -12.75 -2.54 -9.68
CA GLU A 30 -13.76 -2.64 -10.74
C GLU A 30 -14.53 -3.96 -10.74
N PHE A 31 -13.86 -5.07 -10.42
CA PHE A 31 -14.41 -6.41 -10.67
C PHE A 31 -14.64 -7.26 -9.42
N MET A 32 -14.20 -6.83 -8.24
CA MET A 32 -14.39 -7.56 -7.00
C MET A 32 -15.39 -6.86 -6.08
N GLU A 33 -15.88 -7.55 -5.04
CA GLU A 33 -16.72 -6.92 -4.02
C GLU A 33 -16.01 -5.71 -3.39
N PRO A 34 -16.72 -4.60 -3.11
CA PRO A 34 -16.10 -3.34 -2.68
C PRO A 34 -15.18 -3.46 -1.45
N ILE A 35 -15.47 -4.40 -0.53
CA ILE A 35 -14.63 -4.64 0.65
C ILE A 35 -13.19 -5.02 0.26
N TYR A 36 -13.00 -5.72 -0.85
CA TYR A 36 -11.67 -6.12 -1.30
C TYR A 36 -10.84 -4.96 -1.82
N GLY A 37 -11.47 -3.89 -2.31
CA GLY A 37 -10.79 -2.64 -2.61
C GLY A 37 -10.10 -2.09 -1.35
N VAL A 38 -10.78 -2.12 -0.20
CA VAL A 38 -10.18 -1.70 1.08
C VAL A 38 -9.07 -2.67 1.50
N VAL A 39 -9.24 -3.98 1.29
CA VAL A 39 -8.20 -4.98 1.56
C VAL A 39 -6.94 -4.74 0.71
N ALA A 40 -7.11 -4.37 -0.57
CA ALA A 40 -6.00 -4.09 -1.49
C ALA A 40 -5.20 -2.84 -1.10
N MET A 41 -5.77 -1.91 -0.33
CA MET A 41 -5.08 -0.72 0.18
C MET A 41 -4.33 -0.96 1.50
N ILE A 42 -4.57 -2.06 2.23
CA ILE A 42 -3.86 -2.31 3.50
C ILE A 42 -2.35 -2.44 3.31
N PRO A 43 -1.85 -3.15 2.26
CA PRO A 43 -0.40 -3.32 2.04
C PRO A 43 0.42 -2.04 2.03
N CYS A 44 0.00 -0.99 1.33
CA CYS A 44 0.78 0.25 1.26
C CYS A 44 0.91 0.91 2.65
N ASP A 45 -0.20 1.09 3.36
CA ASP A 45 -0.23 1.71 4.70
C ASP A 45 0.57 0.88 5.71
N ARG A 46 0.43 -0.46 5.67
CA ARG A 46 1.08 -1.37 6.61
C ARG A 46 2.57 -1.51 6.36
N LEU A 47 2.97 -1.74 5.10
CA LEU A 47 4.34 -2.07 4.76
C LEU A 47 5.29 -0.91 5.03
N TRP A 48 4.89 0.31 4.67
CA TRP A 48 5.73 1.50 4.86
C TRP A 48 5.97 1.77 6.35
N SER A 49 4.91 1.66 7.16
CA SER A 49 5.02 1.76 8.64
C SER A 49 5.93 0.69 9.22
N TRP A 50 5.77 -0.56 8.77
CA TRP A 50 6.57 -1.68 9.24
C TRP A 50 8.05 -1.55 8.84
N LEU A 51 8.34 -1.10 7.62
CA LEU A 51 9.72 -0.86 7.15
C LEU A 51 10.38 0.24 7.98
N ALA A 52 9.70 1.37 8.19
CA ALA A 52 10.21 2.47 8.99
C ALA A 52 10.54 2.05 10.42
N GLU A 53 9.64 1.29 11.07
CA GLU A 53 9.87 0.75 12.41
C GLU A 53 11.04 -0.25 12.42
N THR A 54 11.13 -1.11 11.41
CA THR A 54 12.20 -2.10 11.29
C THR A 54 13.58 -1.45 11.10
N LEU A 55 13.65 -0.36 10.34
CA LEU A 55 14.90 0.36 10.06
C LEU A 55 15.27 1.37 11.15
N SER A 56 14.32 1.79 11.98
CA SER A 56 14.52 2.83 13.00
C SER A 56 15.65 2.54 14.00
N PRO A 57 15.89 1.30 14.48
CA PRO A 57 16.96 1.03 15.44
C PRO A 57 18.36 1.30 14.89
N ASP A 58 18.55 1.14 13.58
CA ASP A 58 19.83 1.32 12.89
C ASP A 58 19.95 2.71 12.25
N ASN A 59 18.92 3.55 12.38
CA ASN A 59 18.89 4.87 11.77
C ASN A 59 19.84 5.84 12.49
N VAL A 60 20.75 6.46 11.74
CA VAL A 60 21.64 7.51 12.27
C VAL A 60 20.97 8.87 12.09
N PRO A 61 20.71 9.65 13.16
CA PRO A 61 20.07 10.96 13.03
C PRO A 61 20.82 11.89 12.07
N ASN A 62 20.07 12.63 11.25
CA ASN A 62 20.56 13.52 10.20
C ASN A 62 21.33 12.84 9.05
N ASN A 63 21.22 11.52 8.87
CA ASN A 63 21.62 10.94 7.60
C ASN A 63 20.69 11.43 6.47
N LEU A 64 21.13 11.27 5.22
CA LEU A 64 20.43 11.80 4.04
C LEU A 64 18.96 11.34 3.93
N TYR A 65 18.64 10.15 4.45
CA TYR A 65 17.32 9.52 4.37
C TYR A 65 16.61 9.40 5.73
N ASP A 66 17.12 10.06 6.78
CA ASP A 66 16.51 10.06 8.12
C ASP A 66 15.03 10.46 8.07
N PHE A 67 14.73 11.48 7.25
CA PHE A 67 13.36 11.97 7.05
C PHE A 67 12.41 10.88 6.53
N TRP A 68 12.90 9.97 5.67
CA TRP A 68 12.05 8.92 5.11
C TRP A 68 11.63 7.92 6.19
N ILE A 69 12.53 7.62 7.13
CA ILE A 69 12.20 6.77 8.27
C ILE A 69 11.24 7.51 9.20
N SER A 70 11.53 8.76 9.58
CA SER A 70 10.68 9.51 10.52
C SER A 70 9.26 9.73 9.99
N ASP A 71 9.12 10.05 8.70
CA ASP A 71 7.82 10.39 8.11
C ASP A 71 6.90 9.17 7.95
N ASN A 72 7.46 7.96 7.95
CA ASN A 72 6.72 6.72 7.72
C ASN A 72 6.37 5.93 8.98
N GLN A 73 6.74 6.36 10.19
CA GLN A 73 6.44 5.63 11.44
C GLN A 73 4.95 5.62 11.87
N GLY A 74 4.05 6.17 11.05
CA GLY A 74 2.65 6.39 11.40
C GLY A 74 1.71 5.21 11.14
N TRP A 75 1.27 4.51 12.19
CA TRP A 75 0.36 3.36 12.08
C TRP A 75 -1.14 3.67 11.98
N SER A 76 -1.53 4.94 12.11
CA SER A 76 -2.96 5.31 12.26
C SER A 76 -3.82 4.96 11.04
N GLY A 77 -3.28 5.07 9.82
CA GLY A 77 -3.95 4.69 8.57
C GLY A 77 -4.19 3.17 8.52
N THR A 78 -3.12 2.40 8.74
CA THR A 78 -3.12 0.94 8.82
C THR A 78 -4.20 0.42 9.77
N TYR A 79 -4.21 0.88 11.02
CA TYR A 79 -5.18 0.41 12.01
C TYR A 79 -6.61 0.78 11.63
N ARG A 80 -6.82 1.93 10.98
CA ARG A 80 -8.16 2.33 10.52
C ARG A 80 -8.68 1.39 9.44
N LEU A 81 -7.86 1.05 8.44
CA LEU A 81 -8.25 0.12 7.38
C LEU A 81 -8.47 -1.30 7.91
N GLU A 82 -7.54 -1.80 8.73
CA GLU A 82 -7.63 -3.14 9.31
C GLU A 82 -8.84 -3.31 10.24
N ASN A 83 -9.08 -2.33 11.12
CA ASN A 83 -10.24 -2.37 12.01
C ASN A 83 -11.56 -2.30 11.24
N PHE A 84 -11.61 -1.51 10.16
CA PHE A 84 -12.77 -1.46 9.28
C PHE A 84 -13.04 -2.82 8.63
N VAL A 85 -12.02 -3.42 8.01
CA VAL A 85 -12.15 -4.74 7.35
C VAL A 85 -12.54 -5.82 8.36
N ASN A 86 -11.88 -5.88 9.52
CA ASN A 86 -12.20 -6.85 10.57
C ASN A 86 -13.65 -6.70 11.07
N SER A 87 -14.09 -5.47 11.30
CA SER A 87 -15.46 -5.19 11.74
C SER A 87 -16.48 -5.57 10.66
N TRP A 88 -16.17 -5.31 9.39
CA TRP A 88 -17.03 -5.66 8.28
C TRP A 88 -17.14 -7.18 8.10
N PHE A 89 -16.03 -7.92 8.15
CA PHE A 89 -16.04 -9.38 8.06
C PHE A 89 -16.79 -10.02 9.23
N ALA A 90 -16.62 -9.50 10.45
CA ALA A 90 -17.36 -9.98 11.61
C ALA A 90 -18.88 -9.75 11.49
N ALA A 91 -19.29 -8.63 10.92
CA ALA A 91 -20.71 -8.32 10.68
C ALA A 91 -21.31 -9.08 9.49
N HIS A 92 -20.49 -9.50 8.52
CA HIS A 92 -20.94 -10.12 7.27
C HIS A 92 -20.21 -11.45 6.97
N PRO A 93 -20.27 -12.46 7.86
CA PRO A 93 -19.46 -13.68 7.77
C PRO A 93 -19.75 -14.58 6.55
N LYS A 94 -20.77 -14.25 5.74
CA LYS A 94 -21.16 -14.98 4.53
C LYS A 94 -21.13 -14.11 3.26
N GLN A 95 -20.62 -12.88 3.36
CA GLN A 95 -20.56 -11.93 2.24
C GLN A 95 -19.12 -11.66 1.78
N TYR A 96 -18.17 -12.46 2.24
CA TYR A 96 -16.81 -12.46 1.71
C TYR A 96 -16.32 -13.89 1.51
N GLU A 97 -15.56 -14.05 0.45
CA GLU A 97 -14.63 -15.15 0.23
C GLU A 97 -13.25 -14.76 0.74
N TRP A 98 -12.69 -15.57 1.64
CA TRP A 98 -11.36 -15.35 2.20
C TRP A 98 -10.26 -15.37 1.13
N GLU A 99 -10.35 -16.27 0.17
CA GLU A 99 -9.37 -16.39 -0.92
C GLU A 99 -9.32 -15.13 -1.80
N SER A 100 -10.46 -14.47 -2.00
CA SER A 100 -10.54 -13.19 -2.72
C SER A 100 -9.86 -12.07 -1.93
N ALA A 101 -10.06 -12.00 -0.60
CA ALA A 101 -9.35 -11.05 0.25
C ALA A 101 -7.83 -11.30 0.19
N LEU A 102 -7.43 -12.57 0.29
CA LEU A 102 -6.02 -12.96 0.25
C LEU A 102 -5.38 -12.64 -1.10
N LYS A 103 -6.10 -12.86 -2.21
CA LYS A 103 -5.64 -12.48 -3.56
C LYS A 103 -5.45 -10.98 -3.69
N ALA A 104 -6.41 -10.18 -3.23
CA ALA A 104 -6.33 -8.72 -3.24
C ALA A 104 -5.12 -8.22 -2.44
N TYR A 105 -4.97 -8.68 -1.19
CA TYR A 105 -3.87 -8.30 -0.31
C TYR A 105 -2.50 -8.73 -0.87
N ARG A 106 -2.36 -9.99 -1.28
CA ARG A 106 -1.08 -10.52 -1.79
C ARG A 106 -0.67 -9.86 -3.10
N GLY A 107 -1.62 -9.59 -4.00
CA GLY A 107 -1.34 -8.88 -5.24
C GLY A 107 -0.76 -7.49 -4.98
N SER A 108 -1.34 -6.74 -4.04
CA SER A 108 -0.84 -5.42 -3.66
C SER A 108 0.52 -5.50 -2.94
N MET A 109 0.73 -6.45 -2.03
CA MET A 109 2.06 -6.68 -1.42
C MET A 109 3.16 -7.00 -2.45
N LEU A 110 2.84 -7.77 -3.49
CA LEU A 110 3.78 -8.06 -4.57
C LEU A 110 4.02 -6.83 -5.45
N GLY A 111 3.00 -5.98 -5.63
CA GLY A 111 3.10 -4.67 -6.27
C GLY A 111 4.15 -3.78 -5.58
N GLU A 112 4.03 -3.61 -4.25
CA GLU A 112 5.02 -2.85 -3.45
C GLU A 112 6.45 -3.39 -3.63
N VAL A 113 6.63 -4.72 -3.59
CA VAL A 113 7.95 -5.34 -3.83
C VAL A 113 8.46 -5.05 -5.23
N GLY A 114 7.58 -5.07 -6.23
CA GLY A 114 7.89 -4.69 -7.61
C GLY A 114 8.38 -3.26 -7.70
N ASP A 115 7.66 -2.33 -7.07
CA ASP A 115 8.00 -0.90 -7.08
C ASP A 115 9.34 -0.63 -6.39
N PHE A 116 9.60 -1.20 -5.21
CA PHE A 116 10.89 -1.06 -4.53
C PHE A 116 12.06 -1.60 -5.35
N ARG A 117 11.87 -2.71 -6.08
CA ARG A 117 12.92 -3.28 -6.94
C ARG A 117 13.18 -2.40 -8.16
N ALA A 118 12.12 -1.97 -8.83
CA ALA A 118 12.22 -1.15 -10.04
C ALA A 118 12.79 0.26 -9.76
N ALA A 119 12.76 0.73 -8.52
CA ALA A 119 13.38 1.99 -8.12
C ALA A 119 14.92 1.95 -8.11
N LEU A 120 15.53 0.76 -8.19
CA LEU A 120 16.98 0.56 -8.19
C LEU A 120 17.55 0.32 -9.61
N GLU A 121 16.69 0.30 -10.63
CA GLU A 121 17.03 0.10 -12.04
C GLU A 121 17.11 1.42 -12.80
#